data_AF-A0A3D3XEX3-F1
#
_entry.id   AF-A0A3D3XEX3-F1
#
_cell.length_a   1.000
_cell.length_b   1.000
_cell.length_c   1.000
_cell.angle_alpha   90.00
_cell.angle_beta   90.00
_cell.angle_gamma   90.00
#
_symmetry.space_group_name_H-M   'P 1'
#
loop_
_entity.id
_entity.type
_entity.pdbx_description
1 polymer ?
#
loop_
_entity_poly.entity_id
_entity_poly.type
_entity_poly.pdbx_seq_one_letter_code
_entity_poly.pdbx_strand_id
1 'polypeptide(L)'
;IGGFSIRIQFDEIGTKRLQTITTYNRGKRIAIHSNFDDSRWLAAPQIMRTITNGVLIFTPDATREEAERIVLGINNAAEELGKAYVF
;
A
#
# COMPACT_ATOMS: atom_id res chain seq x y z
N ILE A 1 -5.83 20.29 -8.32
CA ILE A 1 -5.84 18.86 -7.93
C ILE A 1 -4.61 18.64 -7.05
N GLY A 2 -4.76 18.94 -5.77
CA GLY A 2 -3.73 18.77 -4.74
C GLY A 2 -4.34 17.92 -3.64
N GLY A 3 -4.53 16.64 -3.92
CA GLY A 3 -4.95 15.65 -2.95
C GLY A 3 -3.71 14.97 -2.39
N PHE A 4 -3.70 14.68 -1.10
CA PHE A 4 -2.64 13.93 -0.46
C PHE A 4 -2.51 12.53 -1.09
N SER A 5 -1.40 11.85 -0.83
CA SER A 5 -1.15 10.48 -1.30
C SER A 5 -0.65 9.62 -0.17
N ILE A 6 -1.00 8.34 -0.20
CA ILE A 6 -0.43 7.34 0.69
C ILE A 6 0.80 6.75 0.00
N ARG A 7 1.91 6.67 0.74
CA ARG A 7 3.15 6.02 0.32
C ARG A 7 3.37 4.79 1.20
N ILE A 8 3.42 3.61 0.58
CA ILE A 8 3.78 2.35 1.25
C ILE A 8 5.19 1.98 0.82
N GLN A 9 6.08 1.83 1.80
CA GLN A 9 7.42 1.27 1.61
C GLN A 9 7.38 -0.19 2.04
N PHE A 10 7.64 -1.10 1.10
CA PHE A 10 7.79 -2.50 1.40
C PHE A 10 9.20 -2.81 1.92
N ASP A 11 9.31 -3.88 2.71
CA ASP A 11 10.56 -4.50 3.11
C ASP A 11 11.26 -5.18 1.91
N GLU A 12 12.39 -5.84 2.14
CA GLU A 12 13.16 -6.46 1.04
C GLU A 12 12.35 -7.54 0.30
N ILE A 13 11.64 -8.40 1.04
CA ILE A 13 10.84 -9.48 0.47
C ILE A 13 9.65 -8.90 -0.30
N GLY A 14 8.93 -7.96 0.31
CA GLY A 14 7.81 -7.26 -0.30
C GLY A 14 8.23 -6.46 -1.53
N THR A 15 9.42 -5.88 -1.55
CA THR A 15 9.99 -5.20 -2.72
C THR A 15 10.15 -6.15 -3.90
N LYS A 16 10.73 -7.33 -3.69
CA LYS A 16 10.89 -8.36 -4.74
C LYS A 16 9.54 -8.85 -5.25
N ARG A 17 8.56 -9.02 -4.34
CA ARG A 17 7.18 -9.39 -4.70
C ARG A 17 6.48 -8.31 -5.52
N LEU A 18 6.58 -7.05 -5.10
CA LEU A 18 6.00 -5.91 -5.82
C LEU A 18 6.58 -5.77 -7.22
N GLN A 19 7.90 -5.93 -7.36
CA GLN A 19 8.58 -5.93 -8.65
C GLN A 19 8.05 -7.03 -9.57
N THR A 20 7.91 -8.24 -9.04
CA THR A 20 7.40 -9.40 -9.79
C THR A 20 5.97 -9.12 -10.26
N ILE A 21 5.07 -8.74 -9.35
CA ILE A 21 3.65 -8.48 -9.64
C ILE A 21 3.49 -7.38 -10.70
N THR A 22 4.21 -6.26 -10.55
CA THR A 22 4.11 -5.11 -11.47
C THR A 22 4.74 -5.38 -12.84
N THR A 23 5.70 -6.30 -12.91
CA THR A 23 6.28 -6.73 -14.20
C THR A 23 5.28 -7.56 -15.00
N TYR A 24 4.65 -8.57 -14.37
CA TYR A 24 3.73 -9.48 -15.06
C TYR A 24 2.36 -8.88 -15.37
N ASN A 25 1.98 -7.78 -14.69
CA ASN A 25 0.65 -7.19 -14.81
C ASN A 25 0.67 -5.76 -15.38
N ARG A 26 1.72 -5.39 -16.13
CA ARG A 26 1.79 -4.08 -16.79
C ARG A 26 0.55 -3.83 -17.65
N GLY A 27 0.01 -2.61 -17.58
CA GLY A 27 -1.22 -2.22 -18.26
C GLY A 27 -2.51 -2.52 -17.47
N LYS A 28 -2.48 -3.44 -16.48
CA LYS A 28 -3.61 -3.70 -15.57
C LYS A 28 -3.63 -2.72 -14.39
N ARG A 29 -4.63 -2.82 -13.51
CA ARG A 29 -4.75 -2.02 -12.28
C ARG A 29 -4.47 -2.87 -11.04
N ILE A 30 -3.87 -2.25 -10.01
CA ILE A 30 -3.77 -2.85 -8.67
C ILE A 30 -4.94 -2.33 -7.85
N ALA A 31 -5.87 -3.18 -7.46
CA ALA A 31 -6.93 -2.80 -6.55
C ALA A 31 -6.38 -2.70 -5.13
N ILE A 32 -6.63 -1.57 -4.46
CA ILE A 32 -6.20 -1.31 -3.09
C ILE A 32 -7.46 -1.23 -2.23
N HIS A 33 -7.55 -2.11 -1.26
CA HIS A 33 -8.68 -2.24 -0.33
C HIS A 33 -8.21 -2.01 1.10
N SER A 34 -9.05 -1.42 1.94
CA SER A 34 -8.78 -1.21 3.36
C SER A 34 -9.86 -1.81 4.24
N ASN A 35 -9.45 -2.40 5.36
CA ASN A 35 -10.31 -2.94 6.42
C ASN A 35 -10.08 -2.25 7.78
N PHE A 36 -9.34 -1.14 7.83
CA PHE A 36 -8.98 -0.47 9.10
C PHE A 36 -10.14 0.32 9.72
N ASP A 37 -10.99 0.91 8.87
CA ASP A 37 -12.25 1.53 9.26
C ASP A 37 -13.38 0.67 8.65
N ASP A 38 -14.15 1.23 7.71
CA ASP A 38 -15.09 0.49 6.88
C ASP A 38 -14.36 -0.23 5.72
N SER A 39 -14.79 -1.47 5.46
CA SER A 39 -14.33 -2.27 4.31
C SER A 39 -14.63 -1.56 3.00
N ARG A 40 -13.62 -0.96 2.36
CA ARG A 40 -13.81 -0.24 1.09
C ARG A 40 -12.58 -0.23 0.18
N TRP A 41 -12.85 0.00 -1.11
CA TRP A 41 -11.83 0.26 -2.12
C TRP A 41 -11.27 1.68 -1.97
N LEU A 42 -9.95 1.80 -1.86
CA LEU A 42 -9.26 3.08 -1.76
C LEU A 42 -8.76 3.58 -3.10
N ALA A 43 -8.27 2.70 -3.97
CA ALA A 43 -7.74 3.11 -5.26
C ALA A 43 -7.60 1.93 -6.22
N ALA A 44 -7.45 2.24 -7.49
CA ALA A 44 -7.10 1.27 -8.52
C ALA A 44 -6.06 1.84 -9.51
N PRO A 45 -4.84 2.22 -9.06
CA PRO A 45 -3.81 2.77 -9.94
C PRO A 45 -3.43 1.78 -11.04
N GLN A 46 -3.20 2.30 -12.24
CA GLN A 46 -2.70 1.51 -13.37
C GLN A 46 -1.21 1.22 -13.21
N ILE A 47 -0.80 -0.02 -13.49
CA ILE A 47 0.60 -0.45 -13.49
C ILE A 47 1.24 0.01 -14.81
N MET A 48 1.79 1.22 -14.81
CA MET A 48 2.43 1.80 -16.00
C MET A 48 3.86 1.27 -16.20
N ARG A 49 4.53 0.89 -15.11
CA ARG A 49 5.92 0.42 -15.11
C ARG A 49 6.15 -0.63 -14.03
N THR A 50 7.23 -1.39 -14.18
CA THR A 50 7.75 -2.22 -13.09
C THR A 50 8.23 -1.32 -11.95
N ILE A 51 7.88 -1.68 -10.72
CA ILE A 51 8.31 -0.97 -9.50
C ILE A 51 9.44 -1.79 -8.85
N THR A 52 10.66 -1.27 -8.88
CA THR A 52 11.85 -1.97 -8.37
C THR A 52 12.33 -1.47 -7.00
N ASN A 53 11.85 -0.30 -6.57
CA ASN A 53 12.29 0.35 -5.33
C ASN A 53 11.42 0.03 -4.12
N GLY A 54 10.42 -0.85 -4.28
CA GLY A 54 9.52 -1.23 -3.19
C GLY A 54 8.57 -0.13 -2.73
N VAL A 55 8.34 0.91 -3.55
CA VAL A 55 7.49 2.05 -3.17
C VAL A 55 6.21 2.06 -3.99
N LEU A 56 5.07 1.88 -3.33
CA LEU A 56 3.74 2.07 -3.92
C LEU A 56 3.16 3.40 -3.44
N ILE A 57 2.82 4.29 -4.38
CA ILE A 57 2.20 5.60 -4.10
C ILE A 57 0.87 5.67 -4.83
N PHE A 58 -0.17 6.09 -4.13
CA PHE A 58 -1.50 6.28 -4.71
C PHE A 58 -2.26 7.38 -3.98
N THR A 59 -3.18 8.03 -4.70
CA THR A 59 -4.18 8.92 -4.11
C THR A 59 -5.37 8.08 -3.68
N PRO A 60 -5.71 8.02 -2.39
CA PRO A 60 -6.86 7.25 -1.92
C PRO A 60 -8.17 8.00 -2.15
N ASP A 61 -9.25 7.26 -2.34
CA ASP A 61 -10.63 7.67 -2.15
C ASP A 61 -10.93 7.65 -0.64
N ALA A 62 -10.49 8.72 0.03
CA ALA A 62 -10.60 8.91 1.46
C ALA A 62 -10.52 10.40 1.81
N THR A 63 -11.01 10.77 2.98
CA THR A 63 -10.65 12.04 3.61
C THR A 63 -9.20 12.00 4.10
N ARG A 64 -8.66 13.18 4.45
CA ARG A 64 -7.30 13.28 4.95
C ARG A 64 -7.17 12.54 6.30
N GLU A 65 -8.15 12.71 7.16
CA GLU A 65 -8.21 12.11 8.49
C GLU A 65 -8.31 10.59 8.42
N GLU A 66 -9.10 10.07 7.47
CA GLU A 66 -9.19 8.63 7.19
C GLU A 66 -7.84 8.08 6.70
N ALA A 67 -7.19 8.78 5.76
CA ALA A 67 -5.88 8.35 5.26
C ALA A 67 -4.80 8.34 6.35
N GLU A 68 -4.83 9.30 7.28
CA GLU A 68 -3.95 9.33 8.44
C GLU A 68 -4.19 8.14 9.38
N ARG A 69 -5.45 7.78 9.65
CA ARG A 69 -5.79 6.57 10.42
C ARG A 69 -5.33 5.29 9.73
N ILE A 70 -5.52 5.18 8.42
CA ILE A 70 -5.06 4.03 7.64
C ILE A 70 -3.53 3.90 7.74
N VAL A 71 -2.79 5.00 7.57
CA VAL A 71 -1.33 5.00 7.68
C VAL A 71 -0.87 4.60 9.09
N LEU A 72 -1.52 5.14 10.12
CA LEU A 72 -1.25 4.77 11.51
C LEU A 72 -1.51 3.27 11.76
N GLY A 73 -2.66 2.75 11.31
CA GLY A 73 -3.03 1.35 11.45
C GLY A 73 -2.05 0.41 10.75
N ILE A 74 -1.62 0.74 9.53
CA ILE A 74 -0.62 -0.04 8.78
C ILE A 74 0.70 -0.10 9.55
N ASN A 75 1.19 1.02 10.07
CA ASN A 75 2.46 1.06 10.79
C ASN A 75 2.39 0.27 12.10
N ASN A 76 1.31 0.42 12.87
CA ASN A 76 1.12 -0.35 14.11
C ASN A 76 1.05 -1.86 13.83
N ALA A 77 0.34 -2.26 12.77
CA ALA A 77 0.27 -3.67 12.37
C ALA A 77 1.62 -4.20 11.90
N ALA A 78 2.39 -3.42 11.15
CA ALA A 78 3.74 -3.79 10.72
C ALA A 78 4.71 -3.93 11.90
N GLU A 79 4.62 -3.05 12.89
CA GLU A 79 5.39 -3.15 14.13
C GLU A 79 5.04 -4.44 14.88
N GLU A 80 3.76 -4.74 15.04
CA GLU A 80 3.30 -5.95 15.72
C GLU A 80 3.75 -7.24 15.00
N LEU A 81 3.62 -7.29 13.68
CA LEU A 81 4.09 -8.43 12.87
C LEU A 81 5.61 -8.55 12.81
N GLY A 82 6.33 -7.45 13.01
CA GLY A 82 7.79 -7.41 13.07
C GLY A 82 8.35 -7.84 14.42
N LYS A 83 7.54 -7.89 15.49
CA LYS A 83 7.96 -8.44 16.78
C LYS A 83 8.21 -9.94 16.63
N ALA A 84 9.38 -10.40 17.08
CA ALA A 84 9.62 -11.81 17.23
C ALA A 84 8.62 -12.38 18.26
N TYR A 85 7.92 -13.46 17.91
CA TYR A 85 7.16 -14.21 18.91
C TYR A 85 8.13 -14.73 19.96
N VAL A 86 8.06 -14.17 21.17
CA VAL A 86 8.75 -14.71 22.35
C VAL A 86 7.78 -15.66 23.03
N PHE A 87 8.09 -16.96 22.99
CA PHE A 87 7.38 -18.01 23.73
C PHE A 87 7.86 -18.06 25.18
#